data_AF-A0A080WPR9-F1
#
_entry.id   AF-A0A080WPR9-F1
#
_cell.length_a   1.000
_cell.length_b   1.000
_cell.length_c   1.000
_cell.angle_alpha   90.00
_cell.angle_beta   90.00
_cell.angle_gamma   90.00
#
_symmetry.space_group_name_H-M   'P 1'
#
loop_
_entity.id
_entity.type
_entity.pdbx_description
1 polymer ?
#
loop_
_entity_poly.entity_id
_entity_poly.type
_entity_poly.pdbx_seq_one_letter_code
_entity_poly.pdbx_strand_id
1 'polypeptide(L)'
;MFHQPATTDSVGWGVMFGITAILGAWGASTLSQSDWTRYANRPLAPTLSQLIAAPITITITAMIGIIVTSAANDILGEIIWSPIQLLAAIQEHYTSSPRSRAGVFFASIGTVSTQLAVGFNLNGPNSRELADLDYRYRLY
;
A
#
# COMPACT_ATOMS: atom_id res chain seq x y z
N MET A 1 1.64 17.18 -22.41
CA MET A 1 1.45 16.78 -21.00
C MET A 1 2.44 15.70 -20.51
N PHE A 2 3.28 15.08 -21.36
CA PHE A 2 4.29 14.07 -20.92
C PHE A 2 5.72 14.33 -21.42
N HIS A 3 6.08 15.58 -21.71
CA HIS A 3 7.48 15.95 -21.99
C HIS A 3 8.09 16.54 -20.72
N GLN A 4 8.38 15.70 -19.74
CA GLN A 4 9.33 16.07 -18.70
C GLN A 4 10.73 15.61 -19.18
N PRO A 5 11.72 16.51 -19.26
CA PRO A 5 13.07 16.12 -19.63
C PRO A 5 13.58 15.07 -18.63
N ALA A 6 14.36 14.10 -19.12
CA ALA A 6 14.92 13.06 -18.28
C ALA A 6 15.67 13.71 -17.10
N THR A 7 15.30 13.34 -15.88
CA THR A 7 15.87 13.90 -14.65
C THR A 7 17.29 13.38 -14.39
N THR A 8 17.81 12.51 -15.26
CA THR A 8 19.11 11.86 -15.14
C THR A 8 19.83 11.89 -16.49
N ASP A 9 21.15 12.12 -16.45
CA ASP A 9 21.98 12.28 -17.65
C ASP A 9 22.09 11.01 -18.50
N SER A 10 21.71 9.85 -17.95
CA SER A 10 21.76 8.57 -18.65
C SER A 10 20.49 7.74 -18.44
N VAL A 11 19.71 7.59 -19.52
CA VAL A 11 18.45 6.84 -19.52
C VAL A 11 18.63 5.41 -18.98
N GLY A 12 19.77 4.76 -19.27
CA GLY A 12 20.08 3.43 -18.76
C GLY A 12 20.16 3.34 -17.23
N TRP A 13 20.83 4.31 -16.58
CA TRP A 13 20.87 4.37 -15.12
C TRP A 13 19.50 4.72 -14.53
N GLY A 14 18.72 5.58 -15.19
CA GLY A 14 17.35 5.87 -14.79
C GLY A 14 16.44 4.64 -14.81
N VAL A 15 16.56 3.79 -15.83
CA VAL A 15 15.83 2.51 -15.91
C VAL A 15 16.27 1.56 -14.79
N MET A 16 17.58 1.39 -14.58
CA MET A 16 18.11 0.53 -13.51
C MET A 16 17.68 1.00 -12.11
N PHE A 17 17.67 2.32 -11.90
CA PHE A 17 17.17 2.92 -10.67
C PHE A 17 15.67 2.65 -10.48
N GLY A 18 14.86 2.81 -11.53
CA GLY A 18 13.43 2.50 -11.49
C GLY A 18 13.14 1.03 -11.15
N ILE A 19 13.87 0.09 -11.77
CA ILE A 19 13.78 -1.34 -11.46
C ILE A 19 14.12 -1.58 -9.98
N THR A 20 15.25 -1.04 -9.51
CA THR A 20 15.70 -1.21 -8.14
C THR A 20 14.70 -0.61 -7.14
N ALA A 21 14.09 0.54 -7.46
CA ALA A 21 13.07 1.17 -6.63
C ALA A 21 11.81 0.29 -6.50
N ILE A 22 11.33 -0.28 -7.60
CA ILE A 22 10.15 -1.17 -7.58
C ILE A 22 10.46 -2.46 -6.81
N LEU A 23 11.61 -3.07 -7.07
CA LEU A 23 12.04 -4.28 -6.34
C LEU A 23 12.21 -4.00 -4.84
N GLY A 24 12.77 -2.84 -4.48
CA GLY A 24 12.89 -2.41 -3.08
C GLY A 24 11.53 -2.20 -2.41
N ALA A 25 10.58 -1.60 -3.11
CA ALA A 25 9.24 -1.32 -2.58
C ALA A 25 8.40 -2.59 -2.37
N TRP A 26 8.51 -3.59 -3.25
CA TRP A 26 7.70 -4.81 -3.22
C TRP A 26 8.43 -6.06 -2.68
N GLY A 27 9.73 -5.96 -2.42
CA GLY A 27 10.56 -7.08 -1.99
C GLY A 27 10.11 -7.69 -0.66
N ALA A 28 9.90 -6.86 0.36
CA ALA A 28 9.44 -7.30 1.68
C ALA A 28 8.05 -8.00 1.62
N SER A 29 7.14 -7.45 0.80
CA SER A 29 5.81 -8.04 0.56
C SER A 29 5.89 -9.38 -0.17
N THR A 30 6.93 -9.60 -0.99
CA THR A 30 7.10 -10.86 -1.73
C THR A 30 7.64 -11.95 -0.81
N LEU A 31 8.61 -11.62 0.05
CA LEU A 31 9.16 -12.54 1.05
C LEU A 31 8.08 -13.00 2.03
N SER A 32 7.35 -12.07 2.63
CA SER A 32 6.25 -12.40 3.54
C SER A 32 5.15 -13.25 2.88
N GLN A 33 4.81 -12.99 1.61
CA GLN A 33 3.88 -13.86 0.88
C GLN A 33 4.39 -15.29 0.75
N SER A 34 5.69 -15.51 0.53
CA SER A 34 6.28 -16.85 0.48
C SER A 34 6.18 -17.59 1.82
N ASP A 35 6.20 -16.87 2.94
CA ASP A 35 5.98 -17.47 4.27
C ASP A 35 4.51 -17.85 4.48
N TRP A 36 3.57 -17.08 3.92
CA TRP A 36 2.14 -17.38 3.99
C TRP A 36 1.74 -18.59 3.14
N THR A 37 2.37 -18.79 1.98
CA THR A 37 2.04 -19.91 1.08
C THR A 37 2.45 -21.26 1.64
N ARG A 38 3.37 -21.33 2.61
CA ARG A 38 3.71 -22.57 3.34
C ARG A 38 2.49 -23.17 4.07
N TYR A 39 1.51 -22.34 4.44
CA TYR A 39 0.28 -22.78 5.10
C TYR A 39 -0.81 -23.20 4.12
N ALA A 40 -0.57 -23.08 2.81
CA ALA A 40 -1.54 -23.49 1.81
C ALA A 40 -1.56 -25.02 1.67
N ASN A 41 -2.76 -25.61 1.77
CA ASN A 41 -2.97 -27.05 1.58
C ASN A 41 -2.79 -27.52 0.12
N ARG A 42 -2.51 -26.60 -0.83
CA ARG A 42 -2.35 -26.90 -2.25
C ARG A 42 -1.15 -26.15 -2.84
N PRO A 43 -0.31 -26.82 -3.66
CA PRO A 43 0.91 -26.22 -4.22
C PRO A 43 0.66 -25.07 -5.20
N LEU A 44 -0.54 -24.98 -5.80
CA LEU A 44 -0.97 -23.90 -6.71
C LEU A 44 -2.05 -23.00 -6.10
N ALA A 45 -2.25 -23.04 -4.78
CA ALA A 45 -3.21 -22.15 -4.12
C ALA A 45 -2.98 -20.65 -4.40
N PRO A 46 -1.75 -20.10 -4.42
CA PRO A 46 -1.57 -18.65 -4.60
C PRO A 46 -1.73 -18.19 -6.05
N THR A 47 -1.69 -19.10 -7.02
CA THR A 47 -1.70 -18.75 -8.45
C THR A 47 -3.00 -18.07 -8.86
N LEU A 48 -4.15 -18.59 -8.43
CA LEU A 48 -5.45 -18.02 -8.78
C LEU A 48 -5.67 -16.64 -8.14
N SER A 49 -5.25 -16.50 -6.87
CA SER A 49 -5.34 -15.22 -6.15
C SER A 49 -4.42 -14.16 -6.73
N GLN A 50 -3.19 -14.51 -7.12
CA GLN A 50 -2.26 -13.54 -7.70
C GLN A 50 -2.58 -13.19 -9.15
N LEU A 51 -3.11 -14.13 -9.94
CA LEU A 51 -3.41 -13.90 -11.35
C LEU A 51 -4.71 -13.13 -11.57
N ILE A 52 -5.72 -13.33 -10.70
CA ILE A 52 -7.06 -12.77 -10.90
C ILE A 52 -7.43 -11.81 -9.78
N ALA A 53 -7.34 -12.24 -8.52
CA ALA A 53 -7.81 -11.40 -7.42
C ALA A 53 -6.94 -10.16 -7.23
N ALA A 54 -5.61 -10.30 -7.28
CA ALA A 54 -4.68 -9.19 -7.10
C ALA A 54 -4.84 -8.08 -8.17
N PRO A 55 -4.82 -8.35 -9.49
CA PRO A 55 -5.01 -7.29 -10.47
C PRO A 55 -6.38 -6.63 -10.36
N ILE A 56 -7.45 -7.40 -10.13
CA ILE A 56 -8.81 -6.84 -10.01
C ILE A 56 -8.90 -5.90 -8.79
N THR A 57 -8.43 -6.32 -7.62
CA THR A 57 -8.50 -5.49 -6.41
C THR A 57 -7.62 -4.25 -6.51
N ILE A 58 -6.41 -4.39 -7.08
CA ILE A 58 -5.52 -3.26 -7.34
C ILE A 58 -6.18 -2.28 -8.30
N THR A 59 -6.74 -2.75 -9.43
CA THR A 59 -7.38 -1.88 -10.42
C THR A 59 -8.58 -1.14 -9.84
N ILE A 60 -9.47 -1.83 -9.13
CA ILE A 60 -10.65 -1.19 -8.51
C ILE A 60 -10.21 -0.14 -7.48
N THR A 61 -9.26 -0.48 -6.61
CA THR A 61 -8.77 0.44 -5.57
C THR A 61 -8.07 1.64 -6.18
N ALA A 62 -7.23 1.43 -7.20
CA ALA A 62 -6.54 2.49 -7.92
C ALA A 62 -7.51 3.42 -8.66
N MET A 63 -8.54 2.86 -9.32
CA MET A 63 -9.56 3.68 -9.98
C MET A 63 -10.30 4.57 -8.98
N ILE A 64 -10.73 4.04 -7.84
CA ILE A 64 -11.38 4.83 -6.79
C ILE A 64 -10.43 5.92 -6.27
N GLY A 65 -9.17 5.58 -6.01
CA GLY A 65 -8.16 6.54 -5.56
C GLY A 65 -7.96 7.68 -6.55
N ILE A 66 -7.81 7.37 -7.84
CA ILE A 66 -7.64 8.38 -8.90
C ILE A 66 -8.87 9.29 -8.99
N ILE A 67 -10.09 8.74 -8.92
CA ILE A 67 -11.32 9.54 -8.96
C ILE A 67 -11.39 10.50 -7.77
N VAL A 68 -11.10 10.01 -6.56
CA VAL A 68 -11.11 10.82 -5.34
C VAL A 68 -10.04 11.91 -5.39
N THR A 69 -8.81 11.57 -5.77
CA THR A 69 -7.71 12.54 -5.87
C THR A 69 -7.97 13.57 -6.98
N SER A 70 -8.56 13.16 -8.11
CA SER A 70 -8.95 14.09 -9.18
C SER A 70 -10.02 15.06 -8.71
N ALA A 71 -11.07 14.57 -8.06
CA ALA A 71 -12.12 15.44 -7.51
C ALA A 71 -11.58 16.37 -6.43
N ALA A 72 -10.65 15.89 -5.59
CA ALA A 72 -10.02 16.70 -4.57
C ALA A 72 -9.09 17.78 -5.16
N ASN A 73 -8.39 17.49 -6.25
CA ASN A 73 -7.58 18.49 -6.98
C ASN A 73 -8.46 19.62 -7.54
N ASP A 74 -9.62 19.30 -8.12
CA ASP A 74 -10.55 20.32 -8.62
C ASP A 74 -11.09 21.23 -7.51
N ILE A 75 -11.14 20.75 -6.26
CA ILE A 75 -11.66 21.49 -5.09
C ILE A 75 -10.55 22.28 -4.39
N LEU A 76 -9.39 21.65 -4.15
CA LEU A 76 -8.28 22.21 -3.36
C LEU A 76 -7.28 23.01 -4.20
N GLY A 77 -7.21 22.77 -5.51
CA GLY A 77 -6.24 23.41 -6.42
C GLY A 77 -4.79 22.91 -6.26
N GLU A 78 -4.54 21.95 -5.36
CA GLU A 78 -3.24 21.34 -5.12
C GLU A 78 -3.31 19.80 -5.16
N ILE A 79 -2.28 19.18 -5.75
CA ILE A 79 -2.17 17.72 -5.83
C ILE A 79 -1.46 17.21 -4.58
N ILE A 80 -2.23 16.71 -3.62
CA ILE A 80 -1.71 16.05 -2.42
C ILE A 80 -1.65 14.54 -2.66
N TRP A 81 -0.45 13.96 -2.67
CA TRP A 81 -0.22 12.53 -2.86
C TRP A 81 -0.41 11.69 -1.60
N SER A 82 -0.20 12.28 -0.42
CA SER A 82 -0.37 11.59 0.85
C SER A 82 -1.85 11.56 1.24
N PRO A 83 -2.51 10.39 1.36
CA PRO A 83 -3.93 10.31 1.66
C PRO A 83 -4.27 10.90 3.04
N ILE A 84 -3.35 10.83 4.00
CA ILE A 84 -3.55 11.42 5.33
C ILE A 84 -3.58 12.95 5.25
N GLN A 85 -2.64 13.53 4.51
CA GLN A 85 -2.58 14.98 4.31
C GLN A 85 -3.77 15.47 3.47
N LEU A 86 -4.19 14.69 2.48
CA LEU A 86 -5.36 14.97 1.66
C LEU A 86 -6.64 15.05 2.51
N LEU A 87 -6.85 14.09 3.41
CA LEU A 87 -8.00 14.08 4.32
C LEU A 87 -8.00 15.29 5.27
N ALA A 88 -6.83 15.67 5.78
CA ALA A 88 -6.68 16.87 6.62
C ALA A 88 -7.02 18.15 5.83
N ALA A 89 -6.51 18.29 4.61
CA ALA A 89 -6.78 19.43 3.73
C ALA A 89 -8.28 19.54 3.35
N ILE A 90 -8.94 18.42 3.05
CA ILE A 90 -10.39 18.38 2.81
C ILE A 90 -11.18 18.84 4.04
N GLN A 91 -10.74 18.43 5.24
CA GLN A 91 -11.41 18.83 6.48
C GLN A 91 -11.29 20.33 6.76
N GLU A 92 -10.12 20.91 6.50
CA GLU A 92 -9.83 22.34 6.65
C GLU A 92 -10.59 23.18 5.61
N HIS A 93 -10.60 22.76 4.34
CA HIS A 93 -11.27 23.46 3.25
C HIS A 93 -12.79 23.62 3.47
N TYR A 94 -13.45 22.60 4.03
CA TYR A 94 -14.90 22.66 4.33
C TYR A 94 -15.22 23.21 5.74
N THR A 95 -14.28 23.90 6.39
CA THR A 95 -14.44 24.49 7.74
C THR A 95 -15.00 23.47 8.76
N SER A 96 -14.56 22.21 8.68
CA SER A 96 -15.06 21.13 9.54
C SER A 96 -16.58 20.94 9.57
N SER A 97 -17.26 21.22 8.45
CA SER A 97 -18.69 20.92 8.27
C SER A 97 -19.02 19.46 8.67
N PRO A 98 -20.20 19.19 9.27
CA PRO A 98 -20.57 17.84 9.72
C PRO A 98 -20.42 16.76 8.65
N ARG A 99 -20.66 17.12 7.38
CA ARG A 99 -20.52 16.21 6.23
C ARG A 99 -19.07 15.85 5.93
N SER A 100 -18.17 16.84 5.96
CA SER A 100 -16.73 16.64 5.74
C SER A 100 -16.13 15.78 6.86
N ARG A 101 -16.50 16.05 8.11
CA ARG A 101 -16.05 15.26 9.27
C ARG A 101 -16.49 13.79 9.20
N ALA A 102 -17.73 13.53 8.80
CA ALA A 102 -18.22 12.17 8.61
C ALA A 102 -17.45 11.45 7.49
N GLY A 103 -17.25 12.11 6.34
CA GLY A 103 -16.47 11.55 5.23
C GLY A 103 -15.02 11.24 5.61
N VAL A 104 -14.35 12.20 6.27
CA VAL A 104 -12.97 12.04 6.75
C VAL A 104 -12.86 10.95 7.80
N PHE A 105 -13.85 10.78 8.69
CA PHE A 105 -13.87 9.70 9.67
C PHE A 105 -13.89 8.31 8.99
N PHE A 106 -14.79 8.09 8.05
CA PHE A 106 -14.86 6.80 7.33
C PHE A 106 -13.61 6.54 6.49
N ALA A 107 -13.11 7.56 5.80
CA ALA A 107 -11.87 7.45 5.03
C ALA A 107 -10.65 7.17 5.93
N SER A 108 -10.59 7.79 7.11
CA SER A 108 -9.50 7.59 8.08
C SER A 108 -9.53 6.17 8.65
N ILE A 109 -10.71 5.60 8.93
CA ILE A 109 -10.84 4.19 9.32
C ILE A 109 -10.28 3.28 8.22
N GLY A 110 -10.59 3.56 6.95
CA GLY A 110 -10.04 2.81 5.82
C GLY A 110 -8.51 2.86 5.76
N THR A 111 -7.94 4.05 5.92
CA THR A 111 -6.48 4.25 5.92
C THR A 111 -5.82 3.53 7.10
N VAL A 112 -6.34 3.66 8.32
CA VAL A 112 -5.81 2.97 9.51
C VAL A 112 -5.94 1.45 9.36
N SER A 113 -7.09 0.96 8.88
CA SER A 113 -7.31 -0.48 8.68
C SER A 113 -6.32 -1.05 7.66
N THR A 114 -6.06 -0.31 6.57
CA THR A 114 -5.07 -0.71 5.55
C THR A 114 -3.66 -0.79 6.16
N GLN A 115 -3.25 0.23 6.91
CA GLN A 115 -1.91 0.25 7.52
C GLN A 115 -1.71 -0.88 8.53
N LEU A 116 -2.75 -1.20 9.32
CA LEU A 116 -2.74 -2.35 10.22
C LEU A 116 -2.63 -3.67 9.44
N ALA A 117 -3.44 -3.85 8.41
CA ALA A 117 -3.42 -5.06 7.59
C ALA A 117 -2.05 -5.30 6.94
N VAL A 118 -1.41 -4.25 6.42
CA VAL A 118 -0.04 -4.31 5.87
C VAL A 118 0.95 -4.69 6.96
N GLY A 119 0.85 -4.08 8.15
CA GLY A 119 1.71 -4.42 9.29
C GLY A 119 1.60 -5.90 9.68
N PHE A 120 0.39 -6.45 9.74
CA PHE A 120 0.17 -7.87 10.02
C PHE A 120 0.71 -8.77 8.91
N ASN A 121 0.48 -8.42 7.64
CA ASN A 121 0.92 -9.23 6.51
C ASN A 121 2.45 -9.37 6.47
N LEU A 122 3.17 -8.27 6.71
CA LEU A 122 4.63 -8.23 6.66
C LEU A 122 5.31 -8.80 7.91
N ASN A 123 4.78 -8.50 9.10
CA ASN A 123 5.45 -8.83 10.36
C ASN A 123 4.91 -10.11 11.02
N GLY A 124 3.73 -10.58 10.60
CA GLY A 124 3.06 -11.74 11.18
C GLY A 124 3.92 -13.01 11.20
N PRO A 125 4.53 -13.44 10.08
CA PRO A 125 5.40 -14.62 10.05
C PRO A 125 6.58 -14.49 11.02
N ASN A 126 7.32 -13.38 10.96
CA ASN A 126 8.50 -13.11 11.78
C ASN A 126 8.22 -13.19 13.28
N SER A 127 7.07 -12.67 13.73
CA SER A 127 6.67 -12.69 15.14
C SER A 127 6.50 -14.10 15.71
N ARG A 128 6.08 -15.07 14.88
CA ARG A 128 5.88 -16.46 15.29
C ARG A 128 7.19 -17.23 15.38
N GLU A 129 8.12 -16.94 14.48
CA GLU A 129 9.44 -17.56 14.48
C GLU A 129 10.23 -17.18 15.73
N LEU A 130 10.18 -15.91 16.14
CA LEU A 130 10.78 -15.46 17.39
C LEU A 130 10.19 -16.17 18.62
N ALA A 131 8.88 -16.43 18.63
CA ALA A 131 8.22 -17.15 19.71
C ALA A 131 8.62 -18.64 19.77
N ASP A 132 8.76 -19.30 18.61
CA ASP A 132 9.27 -20.69 18.56
C ASP A 132 10.73 -20.77 19.03
N LEU A 133 11.55 -19.78 18.67
CA LEU A 133 12.93 -19.67 19.13
C LEU A 133 13.01 -19.45 20.64
N ASP A 134 12.28 -18.50 21.21
CA ASP A 134 12.26 -18.26 22.67
C ASP A 134 11.81 -19.52 23.43
N TYR A 135 10.79 -20.21 22.92
CA TYR A 135 10.35 -21.49 23.49
C TYR A 135 11.47 -22.54 23.47
N ARG A 136 12.20 -22.68 22.36
CA ARG A 136 13.34 -23.62 22.26
C ARG A 136 14.49 -23.25 23.17
N TYR A 137 14.85 -21.97 23.30
CA TYR A 137 15.96 -21.53 24.16
C TYR A 137 15.65 -21.64 25.66
N ARG A 138 14.37 -21.60 26.06
CA ARG A 138 13.96 -21.81 27.47
C ARG A 138 13.98 -23.27 27.91
N LEU A 139 14.09 -24.22 26.98
CA LEU A 139 14.13 -25.66 27.25
C LEU A 139 15.56 -26.23 27.38
N TYR A 140 16.59 -25.38 27.21
CA TYR A 140 18.00 -25.69 27.44
C TYR A 140 18.54 -24.83 28.59
#